data_AF-A0A5C7V548-F1
#
_entry.id   AF-A0A5C7V548-F1
#
_cell.length_a   1.000
_cell.length_b   1.000
_cell.length_c   1.000
_cell.angle_alpha   90.00
_cell.angle_beta   90.00
_cell.angle_gamma   90.00
#
_symmetry.space_group_name_H-M   'P 1'
#
loop_
_entity.id
_entity.type
_entity.pdbx_description
1 polymer ?
#
loop_
_entity_poly.entity_id
_entity_poly.type
_entity_poly.pdbx_seq_one_letter_code
_entity_poly.pdbx_strand_id
1 'polypeptide(L)'
;MTATVGGAVGLALLPGAVLAQGAPAAKPGSKPTEQPLAFVSIAKDGTTTILCNRMDMGQGIETGLAMICAEELNADWAKVRTGFGDQKAEYVDPLFGIHLTGGSNSIKNSYQQYRELGARTQAMLLAAAAQAWGVPVASLKADKGVISGGGKSAGYGEFFEAAMKLPVPEAVTLKDPKNFQLIGQPTTLKVAQAKSTGTQAYGMDIDLPGMLVAVVQRPPVFNGKVAKLDAAEALKVKGVKAVLPVTLDRGGQGVAVVATGYWAAKKGRDAIKVDWDLGGVAKPDTAKLTAEFLALAKTPGTPAPKPEFQADVSGWSKAPKKIVADFVFPYLNHAQMEPLACTVDLKTDRCDFYYASQMPGIDAMNLAKAVGLKPEQVQIHVQMAGGGFGRRATPATEWPREAAAVAVALAQAGQRAPVKVIWSREDDMKSGYYRPMTVHRAEIGFDASGRIAGWQHRIVSQSILKGSPLEGFGYQKGVDGTTTEGMREPYEFPMNLSVHHPDVNVPVLWWRSVGSTHTGYSTETFLDRLAAEAGQDPVAMRLKLLGKHPRHAAVLRLAADKAGWG
;
A
#
# COMPACT_ATOMS: atom_id res chain seq x y z
N MET A 1 -4.35 42.97 -14.10
CA MET A 1 -3.55 42.77 -12.86
C MET A 1 -3.92 41.42 -12.28
N THR A 2 -3.10 40.44 -12.59
CA THR A 2 -3.18 39.04 -12.19
C THR A 2 -2.56 38.90 -10.80
N ALA A 3 -3.35 38.50 -9.80
CA ALA A 3 -2.86 38.16 -8.48
C ALA A 3 -2.99 36.65 -8.25
N THR A 4 -1.83 36.00 -8.28
CA THR A 4 -1.55 34.62 -7.92
C THR A 4 -1.75 34.44 -6.41
N VAL A 5 -2.53 33.45 -5.97
CA VAL A 5 -2.52 32.96 -4.58
C VAL A 5 -2.13 31.49 -4.62
N GLY A 6 -0.86 31.24 -4.28
CA GLY A 6 -0.32 29.90 -4.07
C GLY A 6 -0.73 29.37 -2.70
N GLY A 7 -1.30 28.16 -2.68
CA GLY A 7 -1.54 27.40 -1.46
C GLY A 7 -0.29 26.61 -1.08
N ALA A 8 0.31 26.97 0.05
CA ALA A 8 1.40 26.24 0.68
C ALA A 8 0.88 24.92 1.27
N VAL A 9 1.43 23.79 0.83
CA VAL A 9 1.25 22.49 1.47
C VAL A 9 2.26 22.40 2.62
N GLY A 10 1.76 22.47 3.85
CA GLY A 10 2.58 22.31 5.05
C GLY A 10 3.06 20.86 5.19
N LEU A 11 4.38 20.67 5.19
CA LEU A 11 5.03 19.44 5.63
C LEU A 11 4.82 19.28 7.15
N ALA A 12 4.02 18.28 7.55
CA ALA A 12 4.04 17.78 8.91
C ALA A 12 5.28 16.86 9.07
N LEU A 13 6.27 17.35 9.81
CA LEU A 13 7.48 16.62 10.20
C LEU A 13 7.13 15.47 11.15
N LEU A 14 7.47 14.24 10.76
CA LEU A 14 7.55 13.11 11.69
C LEU A 14 8.90 13.16 12.44
N PRO A 15 8.92 12.97 13.78
CA PRO A 15 10.15 12.82 14.54
C PRO A 15 10.68 11.39 14.31
N GLY A 16 11.72 11.29 13.49
CA GLY A 16 12.38 10.02 13.14
C GLY A 16 13.46 10.17 12.07
N ALA A 17 13.39 11.23 11.27
CA ALA A 17 14.56 11.69 10.53
C ALA A 17 15.30 12.70 11.43
N VAL A 18 16.44 12.28 12.00
CA VAL A 18 17.48 13.24 12.39
C VAL A 18 17.98 13.84 11.07
N LEU A 19 17.24 14.81 10.54
CA LEU A 19 17.72 15.70 9.51
C LEU A 19 18.50 16.78 10.25
N ALA A 20 19.83 16.72 10.10
CA ALA A 20 20.71 17.84 10.33
C ALA A 20 20.13 19.07 9.61
N GLN A 21 19.51 19.97 10.38
CA GLN A 21 19.09 21.28 9.88
C GLN A 21 20.38 22.06 9.59
N GLY A 22 20.71 22.18 8.30
CA GLY A 22 21.95 22.82 7.83
C GLY A 22 22.60 22.13 6.63
N ALA A 23 22.13 20.95 6.19
CA ALA A 23 22.66 20.33 4.99
C ALA A 23 22.24 21.13 3.73
N PRO A 24 23.18 21.52 2.84
CA PRO A 24 22.83 22.10 1.55
C PRO A 24 21.91 21.15 0.77
N ALA A 25 21.04 21.72 -0.07
CA ALA A 25 20.21 20.92 -0.96
C ALA A 25 21.10 19.93 -1.73
N ALA A 26 20.77 18.64 -1.65
CA ALA A 26 21.53 17.60 -2.33
C ALA A 26 21.63 17.92 -3.82
N LYS A 27 22.86 17.91 -4.37
CA LYS A 27 23.08 18.14 -5.80
C LYS A 27 22.29 17.11 -6.62
N PRO A 28 21.71 17.45 -7.78
CA PRO A 28 21.09 16.47 -8.66
C PRO A 28 22.05 15.29 -8.93
N GLY A 29 21.55 14.06 -8.93
CA GLY A 29 22.37 12.85 -9.06
C GLY A 29 22.99 12.34 -7.74
N SER A 30 22.88 13.09 -6.64
CA SER A 30 23.42 12.68 -5.32
C SER A 30 22.38 12.12 -4.35
N LYS A 31 21.08 12.20 -4.66
CA LYS A 31 20.05 11.66 -3.77
C LYS A 31 20.04 10.13 -3.84
N PRO A 32 19.67 9.42 -2.74
CA PRO A 32 19.52 7.97 -2.75
C PRO A 32 18.59 7.47 -3.88
N THR A 33 17.46 8.16 -4.11
CA THR A 33 16.46 7.81 -5.13
C THR A 33 16.93 7.99 -6.58
N GLU A 34 18.12 8.57 -6.77
CA GLU A 34 18.70 8.89 -8.08
C GLU A 34 19.88 7.95 -8.44
N GLN A 35 20.23 6.99 -7.56
CA GLN A 35 21.41 6.12 -7.70
C GLN A 35 21.15 4.91 -8.61
N PRO A 36 21.73 4.83 -9.82
CA PRO A 36 21.45 3.74 -10.76
C PRO A 36 21.77 2.34 -10.23
N LEU A 37 22.88 2.19 -9.48
CA LEU A 37 23.34 0.90 -8.96
C LEU A 37 22.34 0.24 -7.99
N ALA A 38 21.48 1.03 -7.34
CA ALA A 38 20.42 0.48 -6.49
C ALA A 38 19.28 -0.13 -7.32
N PHE A 39 19.05 0.34 -8.55
CA PHE A 39 17.88 -0.05 -9.34
C PHE A 39 18.21 -0.97 -10.50
N VAL A 40 19.41 -0.86 -11.07
CA VAL A 40 19.79 -1.54 -12.30
C VAL A 40 21.01 -2.39 -12.04
N SER A 41 20.94 -3.67 -12.43
CA SER A 41 22.11 -4.55 -12.54
C SER A 41 22.15 -5.18 -13.93
N ILE A 42 23.35 -5.28 -14.52
CA ILE A 42 23.53 -5.89 -15.83
C ILE A 42 24.58 -6.98 -15.72
N ALA A 43 24.17 -8.23 -15.97
CA ALA A 43 25.07 -9.38 -15.99
C ALA A 43 25.96 -9.37 -17.24
N LYS A 44 27.04 -10.16 -17.22
CA LYS A 44 28.00 -10.25 -18.34
C LYS A 44 27.36 -10.64 -19.68
N ASP A 45 26.28 -11.41 -19.65
CA ASP A 45 25.50 -11.83 -20.83
C ASP A 45 24.51 -10.76 -21.36
N GLY A 46 24.44 -9.61 -20.68
CA GLY A 46 23.53 -8.51 -20.98
C GLY A 46 22.13 -8.66 -20.37
N THR A 47 21.90 -9.63 -19.48
CA THR A 47 20.66 -9.70 -18.69
C THR A 47 20.57 -8.49 -17.78
N THR A 48 19.54 -7.66 -17.97
CA THR A 48 19.34 -6.41 -17.24
C THR A 48 18.22 -6.59 -16.22
N THR A 49 18.55 -6.55 -14.93
CA THR A 49 17.54 -6.56 -13.87
C THR A 49 17.22 -5.14 -13.45
N ILE A 50 15.93 -4.80 -13.42
CA ILE A 50 15.43 -3.50 -12.97
C ILE A 50 14.53 -3.72 -11.75
N LEU A 51 14.96 -3.19 -10.61
CA LEU A 51 14.23 -3.31 -9.36
C LEU A 51 13.11 -2.28 -9.26
N CYS A 52 11.98 -2.73 -8.73
CA CYS A 52 10.78 -1.95 -8.49
C CYS A 52 10.79 -1.39 -7.07
N ASN A 53 10.68 -0.08 -6.91
CA ASN A 53 10.52 0.58 -5.60
C ASN A 53 9.08 0.50 -5.05
N ARG A 54 8.30 -0.48 -5.52
CA ARG A 54 6.92 -0.75 -5.16
C ARG A 54 6.74 -2.25 -5.05
N MET A 55 5.70 -2.67 -4.35
CA MET A 55 5.26 -4.06 -4.36
C MET A 55 4.25 -4.27 -5.50
N ASP A 56 4.49 -5.28 -6.32
CA ASP A 56 3.51 -5.76 -7.27
C ASP A 56 2.60 -6.80 -6.59
N MET A 57 1.29 -6.61 -6.74
CA MET A 57 0.24 -7.48 -6.22
C MET A 57 -0.75 -7.90 -7.32
N GLY A 58 -0.31 -7.87 -8.58
CA GLY A 58 -1.10 -8.22 -9.76
C GLY A 58 -1.43 -7.03 -10.68
N GLN A 59 -1.05 -5.81 -10.33
CA GLN A 59 -1.29 -4.61 -11.14
C GLN A 59 -0.25 -4.36 -12.24
N GLY A 60 0.86 -5.10 -12.26
CA GLY A 60 1.87 -5.01 -13.34
C GLY A 60 2.82 -3.83 -13.21
N ILE A 61 3.00 -3.30 -12.00
CA ILE A 61 3.84 -2.14 -11.74
C ILE A 61 5.33 -2.44 -11.91
N GLU A 62 5.78 -3.65 -11.57
CA GLU A 62 7.20 -4.03 -11.78
C GLU A 62 7.54 -4.01 -13.27
N THR A 63 6.59 -4.43 -14.12
CA THR A 63 6.74 -4.41 -15.58
C THR A 63 6.71 -2.99 -16.10
N GLY A 64 5.74 -2.19 -15.65
CA GLY A 64 5.59 -0.79 -16.08
C GLY A 64 6.80 0.07 -15.75
N LEU A 65 7.32 -0.03 -14.52
CA LEU A 65 8.51 0.74 -14.11
C LEU A 65 9.78 0.23 -14.81
N ALA A 66 9.94 -1.09 -14.97
CA ALA A 66 11.06 -1.64 -15.74
C ALA A 66 11.02 -1.21 -17.21
N MET A 67 9.82 -1.13 -17.82
CA MET A 67 9.65 -0.64 -19.19
C MET A 67 10.11 0.82 -19.34
N ILE A 68 9.77 1.67 -18.37
CA ILE A 68 10.15 3.09 -18.37
C ILE A 68 11.68 3.25 -18.30
N CYS A 69 12.34 2.50 -17.42
CA CYS A 69 13.80 2.54 -17.31
C CYS A 69 14.49 1.90 -18.51
N ALA A 70 14.00 0.76 -18.99
CA ALA A 70 14.54 0.06 -20.17
C ALA A 70 14.43 0.90 -21.45
N GLU A 71 13.37 1.70 -21.59
CA GLU A 71 13.20 2.66 -22.68
C GLU A 71 14.39 3.62 -22.72
N GLU A 72 14.65 4.37 -21.66
CA GLU A 72 15.76 5.33 -21.64
C GLU A 72 17.13 4.64 -21.73
N LEU A 73 17.28 3.47 -21.10
CA LEU A 73 18.51 2.67 -21.13
C LEU A 73 18.83 2.09 -22.52
N ASN A 74 17.88 2.04 -23.47
CA ASN A 74 17.99 1.24 -24.70
C ASN A 74 18.35 -0.22 -24.38
N ALA A 75 17.76 -0.80 -23.34
CA ALA A 75 17.99 -2.21 -23.01
C ALA A 75 17.23 -3.13 -23.98
N ASP A 76 17.77 -4.32 -24.24
CA ASP A 76 17.02 -5.36 -24.92
C ASP A 76 15.89 -5.86 -24.01
N TRP A 77 14.64 -5.54 -24.36
CA TRP A 77 13.48 -5.92 -23.57
C TRP A 77 13.41 -7.43 -23.33
N ALA A 78 13.83 -8.30 -24.26
CA ALA A 78 13.82 -9.75 -24.04
C ALA A 78 14.77 -10.18 -22.89
N LYS A 79 15.83 -9.41 -22.65
CA LYS A 79 16.80 -9.64 -21.58
C LYS A 79 16.47 -8.90 -20.27
N VAL A 80 15.44 -8.06 -20.25
CA VAL A 80 15.01 -7.39 -19.02
C VAL A 80 14.34 -8.39 -18.06
N ARG A 81 14.75 -8.35 -16.79
CA ARG A 81 14.16 -9.03 -15.63
C ARG A 81 13.72 -7.99 -14.59
N THR A 82 12.79 -8.37 -13.73
CA THR A 82 12.27 -7.50 -12.66
C THR A 82 12.55 -8.10 -11.29
N GLY A 83 12.50 -7.26 -10.27
CA GLY A 83 12.55 -7.64 -8.86
C GLY A 83 12.06 -6.49 -8.00
N PHE A 84 12.18 -6.62 -6.69
CA PHE A 84 11.74 -5.61 -5.73
C PHE A 84 12.92 -4.98 -5.01
N GLY A 85 12.81 -3.68 -4.76
CA GLY A 85 13.66 -2.99 -3.81
C GLY A 85 13.37 -3.43 -2.37
N ASP A 86 14.33 -3.19 -1.50
CA ASP A 86 14.25 -3.51 -0.08
C ASP A 86 13.82 -2.26 0.75
N GLN A 87 14.04 -2.28 2.06
CA GLN A 87 13.68 -1.20 2.97
C GLN A 87 14.49 0.09 2.81
N LYS A 88 15.55 0.12 1.98
CA LYS A 88 16.51 1.22 1.96
C LYS A 88 15.95 2.50 1.31
N ALA A 89 16.63 3.61 1.59
CA ALA A 89 16.22 4.96 1.23
C ALA A 89 16.16 5.20 -0.29
N GLU A 90 16.91 4.44 -1.08
CA GLU A 90 16.89 4.50 -2.53
C GLU A 90 15.50 4.20 -3.09
N TYR A 91 14.73 3.33 -2.44
CA TYR A 91 13.41 2.89 -2.89
C TYR A 91 12.25 3.71 -2.31
N VAL A 92 12.53 4.83 -1.64
CA VAL A 92 11.49 5.74 -1.17
C VAL A 92 10.73 6.34 -2.36
N ASP A 93 9.40 6.52 -2.20
CA ASP A 93 8.60 7.27 -3.17
C ASP A 93 9.12 8.71 -3.26
N PRO A 94 9.55 9.18 -4.44
CA PRO A 94 10.21 10.48 -4.57
C PRO A 94 9.29 11.68 -4.29
N LEU A 95 7.96 11.50 -4.35
CA LEU A 95 7.00 12.56 -4.03
C LEU A 95 6.36 12.37 -2.65
N PHE A 96 6.12 11.13 -2.24
CA PHE A 96 5.47 10.83 -0.97
C PHE A 96 6.46 10.75 0.21
N GLY A 97 7.76 10.56 -0.06
CA GLY A 97 8.83 10.61 0.95
C GLY A 97 8.93 9.37 1.85
N ILE A 98 8.12 8.34 1.60
CA ILE A 98 8.23 7.03 2.27
C ILE A 98 8.19 5.89 1.24
N HIS A 99 8.83 4.75 1.55
CA HIS A 99 8.71 3.55 0.72
C HIS A 99 7.35 2.89 0.98
N LEU A 100 6.37 3.21 0.12
CA LEU A 100 4.98 2.76 0.18
C LEU A 100 4.45 2.37 -1.20
N THR A 101 3.61 1.35 -1.29
CA THR A 101 2.70 1.12 -2.41
C THR A 101 1.26 1.43 -1.99
N GLY A 102 0.73 2.57 -2.45
CA GLY A 102 -0.62 3.05 -2.09
C GLY A 102 -1.04 4.27 -2.93
N GLY A 103 -2.31 4.66 -2.81
CA GLY A 103 -2.85 5.88 -3.45
C GLY A 103 -2.84 5.91 -4.98
N SER A 104 -2.64 4.76 -5.65
CA SER A 104 -2.51 4.67 -7.11
C SER A 104 -1.40 5.55 -7.70
N ASN A 105 -0.34 5.82 -6.91
CA ASN A 105 0.69 6.79 -7.24
C ASN A 105 1.94 6.19 -7.91
N SER A 106 2.06 4.88 -8.04
CA SER A 106 3.32 4.22 -8.42
C SER A 106 3.91 4.73 -9.74
N ILE A 107 3.17 4.66 -10.85
CA ILE A 107 3.65 5.24 -12.12
C ILE A 107 3.74 6.76 -12.02
N LYS A 108 2.68 7.41 -11.51
CA LYS A 108 2.59 8.88 -11.44
C LYS A 108 3.81 9.52 -10.77
N ASN A 109 4.26 8.96 -9.65
CA ASN A 109 5.35 9.52 -8.85
C ASN A 109 6.73 9.05 -9.34
N SER A 110 6.83 7.83 -9.89
CA SER A 110 8.11 7.24 -10.27
C SER A 110 8.41 7.27 -11.77
N TYR A 111 7.51 7.78 -12.61
CA TYR A 111 7.72 7.89 -14.07
C TYR A 111 9.01 8.64 -14.40
N GLN A 112 9.14 9.87 -13.90
CA GLN A 112 10.33 10.69 -14.14
C GLN A 112 11.60 10.04 -13.54
N GLN A 113 11.50 9.51 -12.32
CA GLN A 113 12.59 8.84 -11.63
C GLN A 113 13.17 7.69 -12.47
N TYR A 114 12.32 6.77 -12.95
CA TYR A 114 12.78 5.61 -13.71
C TYR A 114 13.33 5.99 -15.09
N ARG A 115 12.82 7.06 -15.70
CA ARG A 115 13.42 7.60 -16.93
C ARG A 115 14.84 8.10 -16.69
N GLU A 116 15.03 8.91 -15.66
CA GLU A 116 16.36 9.42 -15.32
C GLU A 116 17.33 8.32 -14.91
N LEU A 117 16.88 7.29 -14.16
CA LEU A 117 17.70 6.13 -13.81
C LEU A 117 18.20 5.40 -15.07
N GLY A 118 17.32 5.17 -16.05
CA GLY A 118 17.69 4.55 -17.32
C GLY A 118 18.70 5.38 -18.12
N ALA A 119 18.44 6.69 -18.24
CA ALA A 119 19.32 7.60 -18.98
C ALA A 119 20.69 7.78 -18.29
N ARG A 120 20.73 7.88 -16.95
CA ARG A 120 21.99 7.93 -16.17
C ARG A 120 22.80 6.65 -16.35
N THR A 121 22.14 5.49 -16.27
CA THR A 121 22.80 4.19 -16.50
C THR A 121 23.42 4.13 -17.89
N GLN A 122 22.68 4.54 -18.93
CA GLN A 122 23.21 4.55 -20.30
C GLN A 122 24.39 5.51 -20.46
N ALA A 123 24.30 6.73 -19.90
CA ALA A 123 25.39 7.69 -19.97
C ALA A 123 26.68 7.14 -19.31
N MET A 124 26.56 6.49 -18.16
CA MET A 124 27.69 5.85 -17.46
C MET A 124 28.27 4.69 -18.28
N LEU A 125 27.42 3.88 -18.93
CA LEU A 125 27.85 2.80 -19.82
C LEU A 125 28.61 3.31 -21.04
N LEU A 126 28.10 4.34 -21.72
CA LEU A 126 28.79 4.98 -22.85
C LEU A 126 30.13 5.60 -22.43
N ALA A 127 30.18 6.23 -21.25
CA ALA A 127 31.41 6.79 -20.70
C ALA A 127 32.47 5.71 -20.42
N ALA A 128 32.07 4.58 -19.81
CA ALA A 128 32.96 3.46 -19.57
C ALA A 128 33.47 2.83 -20.88
N ALA A 129 32.60 2.66 -21.87
CA ALA A 129 32.99 2.14 -23.19
C ALA A 129 33.95 3.10 -23.92
N ALA A 130 33.69 4.41 -23.88
CA ALA A 130 34.56 5.42 -24.46
C ALA A 130 35.97 5.39 -23.84
N GLN A 131 36.06 5.28 -22.52
CA GLN A 131 37.33 5.12 -21.81
C GLN A 131 38.05 3.83 -22.22
N ALA A 132 37.34 2.70 -22.26
CA ALA A 132 37.91 1.41 -22.64
C ALA A 132 38.38 1.36 -24.10
N TRP A 133 37.67 2.05 -25.00
CA TRP A 133 37.95 2.00 -26.43
C TRP A 133 38.87 3.11 -26.92
N GLY A 134 39.12 4.15 -26.13
CA GLY A 134 39.93 5.29 -26.51
C GLY A 134 39.24 6.17 -27.57
N VAL A 135 37.91 6.30 -27.51
CA VAL A 135 37.12 7.07 -28.50
C VAL A 135 36.22 8.10 -27.81
N PRO A 136 35.82 9.19 -28.48
CA PRO A 136 34.89 10.17 -27.89
C PRO A 136 33.51 9.54 -27.59
N VAL A 137 32.92 9.85 -26.43
CA VAL A 137 31.54 9.41 -26.06
C VAL A 137 30.52 9.77 -27.15
N ALA A 138 30.65 10.94 -27.76
CA ALA A 138 29.73 11.42 -28.79
C ALA A 138 29.76 10.59 -30.08
N SER A 139 30.79 9.74 -30.26
CA SER A 139 30.88 8.79 -31.39
C SER A 139 30.19 7.45 -31.11
N LEU A 140 29.69 7.25 -29.88
CA LEU A 140 29.08 6.01 -29.45
C LEU A 140 27.56 6.11 -29.45
N LYS A 141 26.91 5.00 -29.80
CA LYS A 141 25.46 4.83 -29.70
C LYS A 141 25.14 3.55 -28.95
N ALA A 142 24.00 3.57 -28.28
CA ALA A 142 23.45 2.45 -27.53
C ALA A 142 22.12 2.02 -28.18
N ASP A 143 22.01 0.73 -28.53
CA ASP A 143 20.77 0.12 -29.01
C ASP A 143 20.67 -1.32 -28.52
N LYS A 144 19.49 -1.73 -28.03
CA LYS A 144 19.21 -3.09 -27.53
C LYS A 144 20.33 -3.70 -26.67
N GLY A 145 20.85 -2.95 -25.72
CA GLY A 145 21.88 -3.41 -24.80
C GLY A 145 23.29 -3.53 -25.40
N VAL A 146 23.52 -2.97 -26.59
CA VAL A 146 24.80 -2.99 -27.31
C VAL A 146 25.28 -1.57 -27.53
N ILE A 147 26.54 -1.31 -27.22
CA ILE A 147 27.24 -0.06 -27.54
C ILE A 147 28.01 -0.28 -28.83
N SER A 148 27.96 0.69 -29.75
CA SER A 148 28.75 0.65 -30.99
C SER A 148 29.25 2.03 -31.38
N GLY A 149 30.40 2.10 -32.04
CA GLY A 149 31.05 3.34 -32.48
C GLY A 149 32.56 3.19 -32.61
N GLY A 150 33.21 4.07 -33.38
CA GLY A 150 34.67 4.04 -33.56
C GLY A 150 35.22 2.71 -34.10
N GLY A 151 34.42 1.97 -34.88
CA GLY A 151 34.78 0.63 -35.42
C GLY A 151 34.67 -0.53 -34.42
N LYS A 152 34.13 -0.30 -33.22
CA LYS A 152 33.97 -1.32 -32.16
C LYS A 152 32.50 -1.52 -31.78
N SER A 153 32.19 -2.67 -31.20
CA SER A 153 30.86 -3.01 -30.70
C SER A 153 30.97 -4.02 -29.55
N ALA A 154 30.22 -3.82 -28.47
CA ALA A 154 30.11 -4.76 -27.36
C ALA A 154 28.82 -4.57 -26.55
N GLY A 155 28.41 -5.61 -25.83
CA GLY A 155 27.23 -5.58 -24.95
C GLY A 155 27.48 -4.81 -23.65
N TYR A 156 26.41 -4.30 -23.03
CA TYR A 156 26.47 -3.57 -21.76
C TYR A 156 27.18 -4.33 -20.64
N GLY A 157 27.08 -5.66 -20.61
CA GLY A 157 27.71 -6.50 -19.60
C GLY A 157 29.23 -6.36 -19.51
N GLU A 158 29.90 -5.97 -20.61
CA GLU A 158 31.36 -5.71 -20.62
C GLU A 158 31.72 -4.48 -19.79
N PHE A 159 30.86 -3.45 -19.80
CA PHE A 159 31.16 -2.14 -19.22
C PHE A 159 30.49 -1.87 -17.89
N PHE A 160 29.48 -2.66 -17.49
CA PHE A 160 28.62 -2.33 -16.34
C PHE A 160 29.39 -2.12 -15.03
N GLU A 161 30.32 -3.01 -14.68
CA GLU A 161 31.13 -2.87 -13.46
C GLU A 161 32.00 -1.60 -13.46
N ALA A 162 32.55 -1.22 -14.62
CA ALA A 162 33.34 0.00 -14.75
C ALA A 162 32.43 1.24 -14.71
N ALA A 163 31.28 1.18 -15.38
CA ALA A 163 30.28 2.24 -15.41
C ALA A 163 29.80 2.60 -14.01
N MET A 164 29.50 1.60 -13.16
CA MET A 164 29.00 1.83 -11.80
C MET A 164 30.04 2.40 -10.83
N LYS A 165 31.32 2.53 -11.24
CA LYS A 165 32.36 3.24 -10.49
C LYS A 165 32.52 4.70 -10.93
N LEU A 166 31.88 5.11 -12.01
CA LEU A 166 31.89 6.49 -12.47
C LEU A 166 30.93 7.34 -11.63
N PRO A 167 31.16 8.66 -11.54
CA PRO A 167 30.20 9.57 -10.93
C PRO A 167 28.84 9.50 -11.62
N VAL A 168 27.76 9.49 -10.83
CA VAL A 168 26.40 9.57 -11.36
C VAL A 168 26.19 10.95 -12.00
N PRO A 169 25.79 11.04 -13.28
CA PRO A 169 25.54 12.33 -13.93
C PRO A 169 24.44 13.13 -13.22
N GLU A 170 24.73 14.40 -12.94
CA GLU A 170 23.76 15.31 -12.30
C GLU A 170 22.54 15.54 -13.20
N ALA A 171 22.78 15.72 -14.50
CA ALA A 171 21.77 15.91 -15.53
C ALA A 171 21.91 14.88 -16.66
N VAL A 172 20.77 14.51 -17.25
CA VAL A 172 20.69 13.61 -18.40
C VAL A 172 19.64 14.10 -19.38
N THR A 173 19.88 13.87 -20.67
CA THR A 173 18.88 14.13 -21.71
C THR A 173 17.98 12.91 -21.81
N LEU A 174 16.68 13.12 -21.57
CA LEU A 174 15.68 12.07 -21.74
C LEU A 174 15.21 12.00 -23.19
N LYS A 175 14.78 10.82 -23.63
CA LYS A 175 14.19 10.63 -24.96
C LYS A 175 12.94 11.50 -25.16
N ASP A 176 12.72 11.94 -26.40
CA ASP A 176 11.44 12.51 -26.77
C ASP A 176 10.38 11.40 -26.79
N PRO A 177 9.19 11.58 -26.17
CA PRO A 177 8.13 10.57 -26.21
C PRO A 177 7.76 10.07 -27.60
N LYS A 178 7.93 10.89 -28.65
CA LYS A 178 7.70 10.46 -30.04
C LYS A 178 8.67 9.37 -30.53
N ASN A 179 9.80 9.22 -29.85
CA ASN A 179 10.86 8.25 -30.16
C ASN A 179 10.78 6.99 -29.29
N PHE A 180 9.80 6.89 -28.39
CA PHE A 180 9.64 5.71 -27.54
C PHE A 180 9.39 4.46 -28.38
N GLN A 181 10.04 3.36 -27.99
CA GLN A 181 9.96 2.06 -28.65
C GLN A 181 9.29 0.98 -27.78
N LEU A 182 9.28 1.18 -26.46
CA LEU A 182 8.70 0.31 -25.44
C LEU A 182 7.51 0.96 -24.76
N ILE A 183 7.65 2.21 -24.31
CA ILE A 183 6.55 2.91 -23.61
C ILE A 183 5.38 3.11 -24.58
N GLY A 184 4.20 2.63 -24.18
CA GLY A 184 2.97 2.68 -24.99
C GLY A 184 2.79 1.48 -25.92
N GLN A 185 3.75 0.55 -25.96
CA GLN A 185 3.65 -0.68 -26.76
C GLN A 185 3.16 -1.89 -25.94
N PRO A 186 2.38 -2.80 -26.54
CA PRO A 186 1.94 -4.02 -25.87
C PRO A 186 3.10 -5.01 -25.76
N THR A 187 3.55 -5.30 -24.54
CA THR A 187 4.74 -6.15 -24.27
C THR A 187 4.46 -7.37 -23.40
N THR A 188 3.23 -7.53 -22.90
CA THR A 188 2.82 -8.48 -21.84
C THR A 188 3.55 -8.26 -20.50
N LEU A 189 3.04 -8.82 -19.39
CA LEU A 189 3.70 -8.69 -18.09
C LEU A 189 4.97 -9.54 -18.06
N LYS A 190 6.04 -9.02 -17.44
CA LYS A 190 7.31 -9.76 -17.25
C LYS A 190 7.14 -11.08 -16.50
N VAL A 191 6.15 -11.13 -15.61
CA VAL A 191 5.80 -12.29 -14.79
C VAL A 191 4.62 -13.09 -15.34
N ALA A 192 4.11 -12.78 -16.54
CA ALA A 192 2.93 -13.46 -17.10
C ALA A 192 3.17 -14.96 -17.24
N GLN A 193 4.29 -15.37 -17.86
CA GLN A 193 4.63 -16.77 -18.04
C GLN A 193 4.76 -17.48 -16.68
N ALA A 194 5.55 -16.93 -15.77
CA ALA A 194 5.80 -17.53 -14.46
C ALA A 194 4.50 -17.73 -13.65
N LYS A 195 3.59 -16.74 -13.70
CA LYS A 195 2.26 -16.84 -13.06
C LYS A 195 1.40 -17.93 -13.71
N SER A 196 1.37 -17.99 -15.04
CA SER A 196 0.55 -18.96 -15.78
C SER A 196 1.07 -20.40 -15.70
N THR A 197 2.36 -20.60 -15.44
CA THR A 197 2.97 -21.93 -15.30
C THR A 197 3.14 -22.39 -13.85
N GLY A 198 2.74 -21.56 -12.87
CA GLY A 198 2.92 -21.87 -11.44
C GLY A 198 4.37 -21.84 -10.96
N THR A 199 5.26 -21.15 -11.68
CA THR A 199 6.68 -21.01 -11.30
C THR A 199 7.01 -19.66 -10.67
N GLN A 200 6.03 -18.74 -10.61
CA GLN A 200 6.15 -17.51 -9.84
C GLN A 200 6.16 -17.85 -8.34
N ALA A 201 7.27 -17.52 -7.67
CA ALA A 201 7.34 -17.59 -6.22
C ALA A 201 6.64 -16.39 -5.56
N TYR A 202 5.96 -16.66 -4.45
CA TYR A 202 5.32 -15.70 -3.55
C TYR A 202 5.95 -15.77 -2.15
N GLY A 203 5.52 -14.88 -1.25
CA GLY A 203 5.97 -14.93 0.15
C GLY A 203 5.66 -16.26 0.84
N MET A 204 4.55 -16.90 0.45
CA MET A 204 4.17 -18.24 0.92
C MET A 204 5.16 -19.34 0.48
N ASP A 205 5.89 -19.18 -0.63
CA ASP A 205 6.73 -20.22 -1.22
C ASP A 205 8.17 -20.23 -0.69
N ILE A 206 8.54 -19.25 0.14
CA ILE A 206 9.89 -19.14 0.71
C ILE A 206 10.27 -20.41 1.46
N ASP A 207 11.33 -21.09 1.06
CA ASP A 207 11.82 -22.30 1.72
C ASP A 207 13.30 -22.13 2.06
N LEU A 208 13.62 -22.08 3.37
CA LEU A 208 14.98 -21.90 3.86
C LEU A 208 15.48 -23.21 4.50
N PRO A 209 16.79 -23.51 4.40
CA PRO A 209 17.35 -24.71 5.03
C PRO A 209 17.02 -24.77 6.53
N GLY A 210 16.43 -25.88 6.97
CA GLY A 210 16.06 -26.12 8.37
C GLY A 210 14.87 -25.28 8.87
N MET A 211 14.13 -24.62 7.97
CA MET A 211 12.99 -23.78 8.33
C MET A 211 11.88 -24.56 9.06
N LEU A 212 11.33 -23.96 10.10
CA LEU A 212 10.13 -24.40 10.80
C LEU A 212 8.92 -23.60 10.35
N VAL A 213 7.73 -24.14 10.57
CA VAL A 213 6.46 -23.46 10.34
C VAL A 213 5.77 -23.22 11.68
N ALA A 214 5.22 -22.03 11.87
CA ALA A 214 4.40 -21.72 13.01
C ALA A 214 2.99 -21.28 12.61
N VAL A 215 2.02 -21.66 13.42
CA VAL A 215 0.66 -21.09 13.43
C VAL A 215 0.39 -20.52 14.82
N VAL A 216 -0.34 -19.43 14.90
CA VAL A 216 -0.65 -18.76 16.17
C VAL A 216 -2.13 -18.93 16.48
N GLN A 217 -2.45 -19.43 17.67
CA GLN A 217 -3.80 -19.32 18.23
C GLN A 217 -3.95 -17.97 18.90
N ARG A 218 -4.95 -17.20 18.45
CA ARG A 218 -5.27 -15.87 18.96
C ARG A 218 -6.47 -15.93 19.89
N PRO A 219 -6.62 -14.95 20.81
CA PRO A 219 -7.78 -14.87 21.68
C PRO A 219 -9.06 -14.66 20.87
N PRO A 220 -10.22 -15.11 21.36
CA PRO A 220 -11.51 -14.89 20.71
C PRO A 220 -11.95 -13.41 20.75
N VAL A 221 -11.29 -12.58 21.55
CA VAL A 221 -11.52 -11.13 21.64
C VAL A 221 -10.17 -10.42 21.51
N PHE A 222 -10.12 -9.37 20.69
CA PHE A 222 -8.91 -8.57 20.49
C PHE A 222 -8.33 -8.09 21.83
N ASN A 223 -7.00 -8.15 21.94
CA ASN A 223 -6.21 -7.79 23.12
C ASN A 223 -6.38 -8.70 24.35
N GLY A 224 -7.09 -9.83 24.22
CA GLY A 224 -7.09 -10.87 25.24
C GLY A 224 -5.68 -11.39 25.53
N LYS A 225 -5.47 -11.88 26.76
CA LYS A 225 -4.19 -12.41 27.23
C LYS A 225 -4.32 -13.88 27.63
N VAL A 226 -3.20 -14.58 27.73
CA VAL A 226 -3.18 -15.96 28.20
C VAL A 226 -3.29 -15.95 29.72
N ALA A 227 -4.39 -16.49 30.26
CA ALA A 227 -4.52 -16.71 31.70
C ALA A 227 -3.86 -18.04 32.09
N LYS A 228 -4.15 -19.09 31.32
CA LYS A 228 -3.59 -20.44 31.50
C LYS A 228 -3.39 -21.10 30.15
N LEU A 229 -2.30 -21.86 30.03
CA LEU A 229 -1.96 -22.65 28.84
C LEU A 229 -1.67 -24.09 29.25
N ASP A 230 -2.38 -25.04 28.66
CA ASP A 230 -2.04 -26.46 28.65
C ASP A 230 -1.64 -26.86 27.22
N ALA A 231 -0.36 -27.20 27.06
CA ALA A 231 0.26 -27.56 25.80
C ALA A 231 0.60 -29.06 25.69
N ALA A 232 0.21 -29.89 26.68
CA ALA A 232 0.68 -31.26 26.79
C ALA A 232 0.28 -32.13 25.59
N GLU A 233 -0.96 -32.04 25.13
CA GLU A 233 -1.43 -32.79 23.95
C GLU A 233 -0.80 -32.29 22.65
N ALA A 234 -0.58 -30.98 22.53
CA ALA A 234 0.07 -30.40 21.36
C ALA A 234 1.52 -30.89 21.21
N LEU A 235 2.27 -31.00 22.31
CA LEU A 235 3.65 -31.49 22.31
C LEU A 235 3.76 -32.98 21.95
N LYS A 236 2.69 -33.77 22.08
CA LYS A 236 2.63 -35.16 21.63
C LYS A 236 2.45 -35.29 20.11
N VAL A 237 2.01 -34.24 19.42
CA VAL A 237 1.81 -34.25 17.97
C VAL A 237 3.17 -34.35 17.28
N LYS A 238 3.38 -35.43 16.51
CA LYS A 238 4.61 -35.64 15.74
C LYS A 238 4.92 -34.43 14.85
N GLY A 239 6.11 -33.87 15.03
CA GLY A 239 6.61 -32.73 14.27
C GLY A 239 6.49 -31.39 15.01
N VAL A 240 5.69 -31.29 16.09
CA VAL A 240 5.69 -30.12 16.97
C VAL A 240 7.02 -30.03 17.70
N LYS A 241 7.59 -28.82 17.74
CA LYS A 241 8.90 -28.49 18.32
C LYS A 241 8.81 -27.57 19.53
N ALA A 242 7.84 -26.66 19.51
CA ALA A 242 7.62 -25.75 20.61
C ALA A 242 6.17 -25.25 20.63
N VAL A 243 5.68 -24.92 21.83
CA VAL A 243 4.43 -24.19 22.07
C VAL A 243 4.77 -22.99 22.95
N LEU A 244 4.65 -21.78 22.41
CA LEU A 244 5.24 -20.57 23.00
C LEU A 244 4.19 -19.46 23.08
N PRO A 245 3.93 -18.87 24.27
CA PRO A 245 3.20 -17.61 24.35
C PRO A 245 3.96 -16.51 23.60
N VAL A 246 3.24 -15.69 22.82
CA VAL A 246 3.83 -14.58 22.05
C VAL A 246 3.00 -13.32 22.22
N THR A 247 3.67 -12.17 22.25
CA THR A 247 3.01 -10.87 22.29
C THR A 247 2.45 -10.51 20.92
N LEU A 248 1.19 -10.07 20.88
CA LEU A 248 0.53 -9.54 19.68
C LEU A 248 0.71 -8.03 19.60
N ASP A 249 0.50 -7.48 18.41
CA ASP A 249 0.87 -6.12 18.03
C ASP A 249 0.16 -5.00 18.81
N ARG A 250 -1.04 -5.28 19.36
CA ARG A 250 -1.89 -4.40 20.16
C ARG A 250 -1.88 -4.73 21.67
N GLY A 251 -0.90 -5.50 22.14
CA GLY A 251 -0.69 -5.78 23.57
C GLY A 251 -1.45 -6.99 24.14
N GLY A 252 -2.20 -7.70 23.30
CA GLY A 252 -2.70 -9.04 23.61
C GLY A 252 -1.60 -10.10 23.54
N GLN A 253 -1.97 -11.35 23.82
CA GLN A 253 -1.08 -12.50 23.65
C GLN A 253 -1.72 -13.56 22.75
N GLY A 254 -0.90 -14.29 22.01
CA GLY A 254 -1.26 -15.51 21.31
C GLY A 254 -0.41 -16.67 21.78
N VAL A 255 -0.70 -17.87 21.27
CA VAL A 255 0.12 -19.06 21.51
C VAL A 255 0.58 -19.60 20.16
N ALA A 256 1.88 -19.50 19.90
CA ALA A 256 2.51 -20.01 18.70
C ALA A 256 2.83 -21.50 18.86
N VAL A 257 2.37 -22.32 17.91
CA VAL A 257 2.78 -23.71 17.78
C VAL A 257 3.76 -23.81 16.62
N VAL A 258 5.01 -24.12 16.94
CA VAL A 258 6.11 -24.23 15.98
C VAL A 258 6.36 -25.71 15.69
N ALA A 259 6.42 -26.08 14.41
CA ALA A 259 6.58 -27.47 13.97
C ALA A 259 7.41 -27.57 12.69
N THR A 260 7.72 -28.80 12.27
CA THR A 260 8.45 -29.10 11.02
C THR A 260 7.65 -28.84 9.73
N GLY A 261 6.40 -28.39 9.84
CA GLY A 261 5.54 -28.12 8.70
C GLY A 261 4.14 -27.69 9.13
N TYR A 262 3.39 -27.11 8.19
CA TYR A 262 2.08 -26.50 8.46
C TYR A 262 1.08 -27.46 9.13
N TRP A 263 0.98 -28.71 8.64
CA TRP A 263 -0.02 -29.65 9.15
C TRP A 263 0.26 -30.08 10.60
N ALA A 264 1.53 -30.29 10.96
CA ALA A 264 1.91 -30.57 12.34
C ALA A 264 1.66 -29.37 13.24
N ALA A 265 1.99 -28.15 12.77
CA ALA A 265 1.74 -26.91 13.51
C ALA A 265 0.23 -26.71 13.76
N LYS A 266 -0.61 -26.88 12.73
CA LYS A 266 -2.07 -26.77 12.83
C LYS A 266 -2.65 -27.82 13.78
N LYS A 267 -2.27 -29.10 13.64
CA LYS A 267 -2.73 -30.15 14.55
C LYS A 267 -2.32 -29.89 16.00
N GLY A 268 -1.10 -29.43 16.22
CA GLY A 268 -0.64 -29.04 17.54
C GLY A 268 -1.46 -27.88 18.10
N ARG A 269 -1.72 -26.85 17.29
CA ARG A 269 -2.60 -25.73 17.66
C ARG A 269 -4.01 -26.19 18.00
N ASP A 270 -4.59 -27.08 17.21
CA ASP A 270 -5.93 -27.58 17.50
C ASP A 270 -5.99 -28.44 18.80
N ALA A 271 -4.83 -28.86 19.33
CA ALA A 271 -4.70 -29.65 20.56
C ALA A 271 -4.31 -28.84 21.81
N ILE A 272 -3.92 -27.55 21.70
CA ILE A 272 -3.66 -26.73 22.89
C ILE A 272 -4.99 -26.37 23.57
N LYS A 273 -4.95 -26.20 24.88
CA LYS A 273 -6.05 -25.62 25.66
C LYS A 273 -5.57 -24.30 26.25
N VAL A 274 -6.29 -23.23 25.95
CA VAL A 274 -5.95 -21.88 26.41
C VAL A 274 -7.15 -21.28 27.11
N ASP A 275 -6.97 -20.94 28.39
CA ASP A 275 -7.89 -20.08 29.10
C ASP A 275 -7.44 -18.64 28.86
N TRP A 276 -8.33 -17.82 28.33
CA TRP A 276 -8.05 -16.43 27.99
C TRP A 276 -8.50 -15.51 29.11
N ASP A 277 -7.63 -14.60 29.54
CA ASP A 277 -8.02 -13.44 30.32
C ASP A 277 -8.60 -12.39 29.36
N LEU A 278 -9.92 -12.23 29.46
CA LEU A 278 -10.71 -11.25 28.71
C LEU A 278 -11.26 -10.16 29.66
N GLY A 279 -10.74 -10.08 30.89
CA GLY A 279 -11.02 -9.00 31.83
C GLY A 279 -10.48 -7.68 31.29
N GLY A 280 -11.23 -6.59 31.49
CA GLY A 280 -10.81 -5.25 31.09
C GLY A 280 -10.74 -4.98 29.57
N VAL A 281 -10.98 -5.97 28.70
CA VAL A 281 -11.07 -5.76 27.25
C VAL A 281 -12.53 -5.64 26.80
N ALA A 282 -12.80 -4.63 25.96
CA ALA A 282 -14.10 -4.41 25.36
C ALA A 282 -14.44 -5.55 24.39
N LYS A 283 -15.71 -5.97 24.40
CA LYS A 283 -16.25 -7.10 23.64
C LYS A 283 -17.24 -6.56 22.60
N PRO A 284 -16.74 -6.09 21.43
CA PRO A 284 -17.59 -5.48 20.42
C PRO A 284 -18.61 -6.50 19.89
N ASP A 285 -19.84 -6.04 19.69
CA ASP A 285 -20.92 -6.80 19.06
C ASP A 285 -21.45 -6.00 17.88
N THR A 286 -21.52 -6.61 16.70
CA THR A 286 -21.84 -5.90 15.45
C THR A 286 -23.25 -5.30 15.48
N ALA A 287 -24.24 -5.99 16.05
CA ALA A 287 -25.61 -5.49 16.11
C ALA A 287 -25.72 -4.28 17.03
N LYS A 288 -25.08 -4.36 18.22
CA LYS A 288 -25.00 -3.25 19.17
C LYS A 288 -24.24 -2.04 18.57
N LEU A 289 -23.08 -2.27 17.96
CA LEU A 289 -22.30 -1.21 17.32
C LEU A 289 -23.09 -0.55 16.19
N THR A 290 -23.84 -1.32 15.39
CA THR A 290 -24.68 -0.77 14.32
C THR A 290 -25.74 0.17 14.88
N ALA A 291 -26.42 -0.22 15.96
CA ALA A 291 -27.42 0.62 16.63
C ALA A 291 -26.79 1.90 17.22
N GLU A 292 -25.62 1.78 17.86
CA GLU A 292 -24.88 2.91 18.42
C GLU A 292 -24.44 3.90 17.32
N PHE A 293 -23.92 3.41 16.20
CA PHE A 293 -23.46 4.26 15.10
C PHE A 293 -24.63 4.97 14.40
N LEU A 294 -25.77 4.28 14.23
CA LEU A 294 -27.01 4.88 13.71
C LEU A 294 -27.57 5.96 14.65
N ALA A 295 -27.47 5.76 15.96
CA ALA A 295 -27.86 6.78 16.94
C ALA A 295 -26.92 7.99 16.87
N LEU A 296 -25.61 7.75 16.81
CA LEU A 296 -24.60 8.80 16.74
C LEU A 296 -24.68 9.61 15.44
N ALA A 297 -25.07 8.98 14.32
CA ALA A 297 -25.29 9.66 13.05
C ALA A 297 -26.42 10.70 13.09
N LYS A 298 -27.27 10.70 14.12
CA LYS A 298 -28.36 11.68 14.35
C LYS A 298 -27.94 12.85 15.24
N THR A 299 -26.74 12.84 15.81
CA THR A 299 -26.22 13.92 16.65
C THR A 299 -25.21 14.77 15.88
N PRO A 300 -24.93 16.01 16.29
CA PRO A 300 -23.85 16.80 15.72
C PRO A 300 -22.51 16.06 15.80
N GLY A 301 -21.76 16.05 14.70
CA GLY A 301 -20.39 15.50 14.63
C GLY A 301 -19.34 16.59 14.45
N THR A 302 -18.07 16.19 14.35
CA THR A 302 -16.95 17.09 14.05
C THR A 302 -17.04 17.57 12.59
N PRO A 303 -17.14 18.88 12.30
CA PRO A 303 -17.24 19.37 10.93
C PRO A 303 -15.99 19.02 10.10
N ALA A 304 -16.20 18.55 8.88
CA ALA A 304 -15.09 18.32 7.96
C ALA A 304 -14.38 19.65 7.63
N PRO A 305 -13.03 19.69 7.66
CA PRO A 305 -12.30 20.95 7.63
C PRO A 305 -12.25 21.62 6.25
N LYS A 306 -12.61 20.91 5.17
CA LYS A 306 -12.57 21.45 3.81
C LYS A 306 -13.73 22.44 3.57
N PRO A 307 -13.49 23.63 2.96
CA PRO A 307 -14.53 24.65 2.75
C PRO A 307 -15.76 24.16 1.98
N GLU A 308 -15.58 23.26 1.01
CA GLU A 308 -16.68 22.67 0.23
C GLU A 308 -17.67 21.84 1.05
N PHE A 309 -17.31 21.49 2.30
CA PHE A 309 -18.15 20.75 3.23
C PHE A 309 -18.79 21.62 4.33
N GLN A 310 -18.70 22.95 4.23
CA GLN A 310 -19.20 23.89 5.23
C GLN A 310 -20.27 24.83 4.66
N ALA A 311 -21.02 24.37 3.66
CA ALA A 311 -22.13 25.15 3.11
C ALA A 311 -23.25 25.35 4.15
N ASP A 312 -23.96 26.47 4.07
CA ASP A 312 -25.27 26.60 4.72
C ASP A 312 -26.25 25.69 3.97
N VAL A 313 -26.75 24.67 4.69
CA VAL A 313 -27.71 23.70 4.16
C VAL A 313 -29.06 23.81 4.85
N SER A 314 -29.31 24.85 5.65
CA SER A 314 -30.58 25.03 6.39
C SER A 314 -31.82 24.93 5.50
N GLY A 315 -31.67 25.24 4.20
CA GLY A 315 -32.69 25.07 3.16
C GLY A 315 -33.19 23.64 2.96
N TRP A 316 -32.44 22.60 3.34
CA TRP A 316 -32.87 21.21 3.16
C TRP A 316 -34.19 20.93 3.89
N SER A 317 -34.34 21.51 5.10
CA SER A 317 -35.50 21.33 5.96
C SER A 317 -36.76 22.04 5.47
N LYS A 318 -36.61 23.02 4.58
CA LYS A 318 -37.70 23.83 4.00
C LYS A 318 -38.03 23.45 2.56
N ALA A 319 -37.24 22.56 1.95
CA ALA A 319 -37.43 22.13 0.57
C ALA A 319 -38.76 21.36 0.38
N PRO A 320 -39.40 21.46 -0.79
CA PRO A 320 -40.66 20.79 -1.08
C PRO A 320 -40.52 19.27 -1.20
N LYS A 321 -39.34 18.77 -1.62
CA LYS A 321 -38.99 17.35 -1.61
C LYS A 321 -37.79 17.10 -0.71
N LYS A 322 -37.78 15.95 -0.04
CA LYS A 322 -36.75 15.58 0.96
C LYS A 322 -36.42 14.11 0.91
N ILE A 323 -35.14 13.80 1.01
CA ILE A 323 -34.62 12.46 1.25
C ILE A 323 -33.94 12.45 2.62
N VAL A 324 -34.35 11.52 3.48
CA VAL A 324 -33.68 11.22 4.75
C VAL A 324 -33.40 9.73 4.76
N ALA A 325 -32.13 9.33 4.72
CA ALA A 325 -31.76 7.92 4.74
C ALA A 325 -30.40 7.67 5.39
N ASP A 326 -30.23 6.44 5.85
CA ASP A 326 -29.01 5.92 6.42
C ASP A 326 -28.44 4.81 5.51
N PHE A 327 -27.12 4.74 5.38
CA PHE A 327 -26.42 3.57 4.83
C PHE A 327 -25.54 2.96 5.91
N VAL A 328 -25.57 1.63 6.03
CA VAL A 328 -24.69 0.87 6.93
C VAL A 328 -23.76 0.00 6.09
N PHE A 329 -22.47 0.22 6.25
CA PHE A 329 -21.42 -0.58 5.63
C PHE A 329 -20.76 -1.43 6.71
N PRO A 330 -20.74 -2.77 6.59
CA PRO A 330 -20.15 -3.62 7.62
C PRO A 330 -18.63 -3.54 7.61
N TYR A 331 -17.99 -4.03 8.67
CA TYR A 331 -16.58 -4.40 8.62
C TYR A 331 -16.33 -5.32 7.43
N LEU A 332 -15.25 -5.07 6.69
CA LEU A 332 -14.93 -5.85 5.50
C LEU A 332 -13.48 -6.34 5.56
N ASN A 333 -13.29 -7.63 5.35
CA ASN A 333 -11.97 -8.23 5.24
C ASN A 333 -11.43 -8.09 3.80
N HIS A 334 -10.12 -8.03 3.65
CA HIS A 334 -9.42 -7.95 2.36
C HIS A 334 -9.51 -9.23 1.54
N ALA A 335 -9.54 -10.38 2.20
CA ALA A 335 -9.74 -11.70 1.62
C ALA A 335 -8.87 -12.01 0.40
N GLN A 336 -7.61 -11.57 0.41
CA GLN A 336 -6.64 -11.84 -0.67
C GLN A 336 -6.51 -13.35 -0.91
N MET A 337 -6.24 -13.79 -2.14
CA MET A 337 -6.16 -15.22 -2.44
C MET A 337 -5.03 -15.90 -1.67
N GLU A 338 -3.84 -15.30 -1.67
CA GLU A 338 -2.72 -15.70 -0.82
C GLU A 338 -2.94 -15.20 0.62
N PRO A 339 -3.03 -16.10 1.62
CA PRO A 339 -3.02 -15.71 3.03
C PRO A 339 -1.71 -15.04 3.44
N LEU A 340 -1.69 -14.47 4.65
CA LEU A 340 -0.48 -13.82 5.15
C LEU A 340 0.53 -14.87 5.62
N ALA A 341 1.78 -14.73 5.15
CA ALA A 341 2.90 -15.52 5.61
C ALA A 341 4.17 -14.67 5.66
N CYS A 342 4.88 -14.73 6.78
CA CYS A 342 6.16 -14.04 6.99
C CYS A 342 7.20 -15.06 7.44
N THR A 343 8.30 -15.15 6.70
CA THR A 343 9.45 -15.97 7.11
C THR A 343 10.48 -15.08 7.78
N VAL A 344 10.92 -15.47 8.97
CA VAL A 344 11.90 -14.74 9.78
C VAL A 344 13.11 -15.63 10.02
N ASP A 345 14.30 -15.16 9.64
CA ASP A 345 15.58 -15.80 9.97
C ASP A 345 16.35 -14.92 10.96
N LEU A 346 16.13 -15.17 12.24
CA LEU A 346 16.73 -14.41 13.34
C LEU A 346 18.09 -14.99 13.75
N LYS A 347 19.16 -14.29 13.41
CA LYS A 347 20.53 -14.55 13.88
C LYS A 347 20.82 -13.76 15.16
N THR A 348 22.05 -13.83 15.64
CA THR A 348 22.51 -13.10 16.84
C THR A 348 22.67 -11.61 16.60
N ASP A 349 23.05 -11.21 15.39
CA ASP A 349 23.46 -9.86 15.01
C ASP A 349 22.74 -9.35 13.75
N ARG A 350 21.81 -10.15 13.20
CA ARG A 350 21.06 -9.86 11.98
C ARG A 350 19.70 -10.55 12.00
N CYS A 351 18.71 -9.97 11.32
CA CYS A 351 17.43 -10.62 11.07
C CYS A 351 16.96 -10.38 9.64
N ASP A 352 16.69 -11.46 8.91
CA ASP A 352 16.07 -11.42 7.58
C ASP A 352 14.58 -11.68 7.67
N PHE A 353 13.81 -10.90 6.93
CA PHE A 353 12.37 -11.07 6.77
C PHE A 353 12.03 -11.27 5.30
N TYR A 354 11.27 -12.30 4.97
CA TYR A 354 10.83 -12.60 3.62
C TYR A 354 9.31 -12.59 3.58
N TYR A 355 8.75 -11.56 2.95
CA TYR A 355 7.30 -11.42 2.80
C TYR A 355 6.93 -10.33 1.81
N ALA A 356 5.67 -10.34 1.38
CA ALA A 356 5.12 -9.27 0.56
C ALA A 356 4.73 -8.06 1.43
N SER A 357 5.54 -7.00 1.40
CA SER A 357 5.32 -5.73 2.11
C SER A 357 4.97 -4.60 1.15
N GLN A 358 3.90 -3.85 1.45
CA GLN A 358 3.64 -2.58 0.78
C GLN A 358 4.38 -1.39 1.43
N MET A 359 4.95 -1.54 2.63
CA MET A 359 5.60 -0.45 3.39
C MET A 359 6.93 -0.88 4.05
N PRO A 360 7.89 -1.44 3.29
CA PRO A 360 9.10 -2.01 3.88
C PRO A 360 9.93 -0.97 4.67
N GLY A 361 9.89 0.31 4.29
CA GLY A 361 10.58 1.37 5.03
C GLY A 361 10.03 1.58 6.46
N ILE A 362 8.70 1.55 6.65
CA ILE A 362 8.07 1.62 7.98
C ILE A 362 8.28 0.31 8.73
N ASP A 363 8.12 -0.81 8.01
CA ASP A 363 8.25 -2.13 8.60
C ASP A 363 9.63 -2.36 9.20
N ALA A 364 10.71 -1.94 8.54
CA ALA A 364 12.07 -2.15 9.03
C ALA A 364 12.30 -1.53 10.42
N MET A 365 11.78 -0.33 10.67
CA MET A 365 11.89 0.32 11.98
C MET A 365 11.11 -0.46 13.06
N ASN A 366 9.88 -0.86 12.75
CA ASN A 366 9.04 -1.61 13.67
C ASN A 366 9.60 -3.01 13.96
N LEU A 367 10.14 -3.68 12.94
CA LEU A 367 10.71 -5.01 13.03
C LEU A 367 12.03 -5.01 13.79
N ALA A 368 12.92 -4.04 13.54
CA ALA A 368 14.16 -3.87 14.31
C ALA A 368 13.87 -3.75 15.81
N LYS A 369 12.89 -2.93 16.19
CA LYS A 369 12.43 -2.84 17.58
C LYS A 369 11.86 -4.17 18.09
N ALA A 370 11.08 -4.88 17.28
CA ALA A 370 10.45 -6.15 17.69
C ALA A 370 11.47 -7.27 17.95
N VAL A 371 12.58 -7.31 17.21
CA VAL A 371 13.65 -8.30 17.41
C VAL A 371 14.80 -7.81 18.30
N GLY A 372 14.75 -6.56 18.76
CA GLY A 372 15.78 -5.97 19.62
C GLY A 372 17.11 -5.69 18.89
N LEU A 373 17.05 -5.44 17.57
CA LEU A 373 18.21 -5.11 16.75
C LEU A 373 18.14 -3.66 16.27
N LYS A 374 19.26 -3.16 15.73
CA LYS A 374 19.28 -1.85 15.07
C LYS A 374 18.72 -1.95 13.64
N PRO A 375 18.24 -0.83 13.05
CA PRO A 375 17.67 -0.85 11.69
C PRO A 375 18.59 -1.42 10.61
N GLU A 376 19.90 -1.21 10.70
CA GLU A 376 20.88 -1.72 9.73
C GLU A 376 21.15 -3.23 9.85
N GLN A 377 20.76 -3.85 10.97
CA GLN A 377 20.82 -5.30 11.19
C GLN A 377 19.57 -6.03 10.69
N VAL A 378 18.57 -5.31 10.17
CA VAL A 378 17.34 -5.87 9.61
C VAL A 378 17.35 -5.76 8.10
N GLN A 379 17.04 -6.88 7.43
CA GLN A 379 16.86 -6.92 5.98
C GLN A 379 15.46 -7.43 5.64
N ILE A 380 14.75 -6.69 4.77
CA ILE A 380 13.46 -7.11 4.23
C ILE A 380 13.64 -7.51 2.77
N HIS A 381 13.36 -8.76 2.47
CA HIS A 381 13.31 -9.31 1.12
C HIS A 381 11.86 -9.26 0.64
N VAL A 382 11.49 -8.17 -0.03
CA VAL A 382 10.13 -7.97 -0.54
C VAL A 382 9.80 -9.03 -1.58
N GLN A 383 8.69 -9.75 -1.37
CA GLN A 383 8.22 -10.80 -2.26
C GLN A 383 7.02 -10.36 -3.09
N MET A 384 6.77 -11.06 -4.19
CA MET A 384 5.51 -10.96 -4.95
C MET A 384 4.32 -11.31 -4.05
N ALA A 385 3.19 -10.62 -4.25
CA ALA A 385 1.96 -10.86 -3.50
C ALA A 385 0.87 -11.53 -4.34
N GLY A 386 0.19 -12.53 -3.78
CA GLY A 386 -1.06 -13.09 -4.31
C GLY A 386 -2.29 -12.26 -3.90
N GLY A 387 -2.17 -10.93 -4.05
CA GLY A 387 -3.17 -9.94 -3.65
C GLY A 387 -2.73 -9.08 -2.46
N GLY A 388 -3.30 -7.87 -2.38
CA GLY A 388 -3.01 -6.89 -1.31
C GLY A 388 -4.28 -6.23 -0.79
N PHE A 389 -4.97 -5.50 -1.68
CA PHE A 389 -6.20 -4.73 -1.36
C PHE A 389 -6.05 -3.75 -0.20
N GLY A 390 -4.83 -3.46 0.25
CA GLY A 390 -4.53 -2.65 1.44
C GLY A 390 -4.04 -3.46 2.65
N ARG A 391 -4.30 -4.77 2.70
CA ARG A 391 -3.95 -5.64 3.85
C ARG A 391 -2.47 -5.72 4.15
N ARG A 392 -1.61 -5.55 3.15
CA ARG A 392 -0.13 -5.62 3.26
C ARG A 392 0.52 -4.24 3.43
N ALA A 393 -0.28 -3.18 3.49
CA ALA A 393 0.16 -1.87 3.92
C ALA A 393 -0.37 -1.68 5.34
N THR A 394 0.43 -1.97 6.35
CA THR A 394 0.02 -1.90 7.76
C THR A 394 0.94 -0.97 8.55
N PRO A 395 0.50 0.23 8.98
CA PRO A 395 1.37 1.17 9.71
C PRO A 395 1.97 0.60 10.99
N ALA A 396 1.22 -0.31 11.62
CA ALA A 396 1.62 -1.02 12.81
C ALA A 396 2.47 -2.27 12.53
N THR A 397 2.70 -2.64 11.26
CA THR A 397 3.45 -3.84 10.87
C THR A 397 3.00 -5.07 11.68
N GLU A 398 1.70 -5.30 11.83
CA GLU A 398 1.17 -6.19 12.86
C GLU A 398 1.54 -7.65 12.64
N TRP A 399 1.31 -8.15 11.43
CA TRP A 399 1.51 -9.56 11.13
C TRP A 399 3.00 -9.94 10.96
N PRO A 400 3.91 -9.07 10.46
CA PRO A 400 5.35 -9.34 10.50
C PRO A 400 5.93 -9.16 11.91
N ARG A 401 5.40 -8.24 12.73
CA ARG A 401 5.79 -8.16 14.16
C ARG A 401 5.37 -9.39 14.94
N GLU A 402 4.21 -9.98 14.64
CA GLU A 402 3.82 -11.26 15.23
C GLU A 402 4.81 -12.37 14.84
N ALA A 403 5.23 -12.42 13.57
CA ALA A 403 6.25 -13.36 13.13
C ALA A 403 7.61 -13.15 13.80
N ALA A 404 8.01 -11.89 13.99
CA ALA A 404 9.19 -11.52 14.77
C ALA A 404 9.09 -12.02 16.22
N ALA A 405 7.92 -11.84 16.86
CA ALA A 405 7.69 -12.31 18.22
C ALA A 405 7.81 -13.83 18.35
N VAL A 406 7.34 -14.59 17.35
CA VAL A 406 7.54 -16.05 17.29
C VAL A 406 9.03 -16.41 17.20
N ALA A 407 9.78 -15.76 16.31
CA ALA A 407 11.22 -16.01 16.17
C ALA A 407 12.00 -15.68 17.45
N VAL A 408 11.68 -14.56 18.11
CA VAL A 408 12.28 -14.16 19.39
C VAL A 408 11.95 -15.16 20.49
N ALA A 409 10.68 -15.57 20.62
CA ALA A 409 10.27 -16.54 21.62
C ALA A 409 10.94 -17.91 21.41
N LEU A 410 11.09 -18.34 20.16
CA LEU A 410 11.79 -19.58 19.81
C LEU A 410 13.28 -19.50 20.21
N ALA A 411 13.93 -18.38 19.90
CA ALA A 411 15.32 -18.12 20.29
C ALA A 411 15.51 -18.11 21.82
N GLN A 412 14.58 -17.49 22.56
CA GLN A 412 14.58 -17.48 24.03
C GLN A 412 14.36 -18.87 24.63
N ALA A 413 13.62 -19.75 23.94
CA ALA A 413 13.46 -21.15 24.29
C ALA A 413 14.67 -22.03 23.93
N GLY A 414 15.79 -21.43 23.50
CA GLY A 414 17.03 -22.14 23.19
C GLY A 414 17.08 -22.77 21.80
N GLN A 415 16.12 -22.45 20.91
CA GLN A 415 16.09 -22.95 19.54
C GLN A 415 16.23 -21.80 18.55
N ARG A 416 17.14 -21.88 17.59
CA ARG A 416 17.26 -20.91 16.50
C ARG A 416 17.16 -21.62 15.16
N ALA A 417 16.12 -21.28 14.41
CA ALA A 417 15.90 -21.73 13.05
C ALA A 417 15.07 -20.66 12.33
N PRO A 418 15.16 -20.56 10.99
CA PRO A 418 14.20 -19.77 10.24
C PRO A 418 12.78 -20.25 10.56
N VAL A 419 11.83 -19.33 10.76
CA VAL A 419 10.44 -19.68 11.05
C VAL A 419 9.50 -18.94 10.11
N LYS A 420 8.67 -19.70 9.39
CA LYS A 420 7.57 -19.16 8.59
C LYS A 420 6.30 -19.17 9.44
N VAL A 421 5.80 -17.99 9.78
CA VAL A 421 4.50 -17.85 10.43
C VAL A 421 3.44 -17.75 9.35
N ILE A 422 2.49 -18.69 9.34
CA ILE A 422 1.39 -18.75 8.39
C ILE A 422 0.10 -18.39 9.12
N TRP A 423 -0.62 -17.40 8.60
CA TRP A 423 -2.01 -17.16 8.95
C TRP A 423 -2.88 -18.04 8.06
N SER A 424 -3.66 -18.93 8.67
CA SER A 424 -4.68 -19.66 7.91
C SER A 424 -5.74 -18.69 7.36
N ARG A 425 -6.52 -19.12 6.37
CA ARG A 425 -7.64 -18.31 5.85
C ARG A 425 -8.58 -17.93 7.00
N GLU A 426 -8.87 -18.87 7.88
CA GLU A 426 -9.75 -18.68 9.02
C GLU A 426 -9.18 -17.66 10.01
N ASP A 427 -7.87 -17.64 10.21
CA ASP A 427 -7.20 -16.67 11.07
C ASP A 427 -7.25 -15.26 10.47
N ASP A 428 -6.96 -15.12 9.17
CA ASP A 428 -7.03 -13.83 8.49
C ASP A 428 -8.45 -13.25 8.51
N MET A 429 -9.48 -14.10 8.35
CA MET A 429 -10.88 -13.69 8.47
C MET A 429 -11.25 -13.23 9.90
N LYS A 430 -10.77 -13.92 10.94
CA LYS A 430 -11.20 -13.71 12.34
C LYS A 430 -10.36 -12.71 13.13
N SER A 431 -9.11 -12.49 12.74
CA SER A 431 -8.14 -11.73 13.53
C SER A 431 -7.35 -10.71 12.72
N GLY A 432 -7.69 -10.51 11.43
CA GLY A 432 -7.11 -9.48 10.60
C GLY A 432 -7.57 -8.08 10.98
N TYR A 433 -6.99 -7.07 10.33
CA TYR A 433 -7.50 -5.71 10.38
C TYR A 433 -8.58 -5.53 9.29
N TYR A 434 -9.65 -4.79 9.60
CA TYR A 434 -10.81 -4.67 8.71
C TYR A 434 -10.95 -3.27 8.12
N ARG A 435 -11.58 -3.15 6.97
CA ARG A 435 -12.23 -1.88 6.61
C ARG A 435 -13.19 -1.49 7.74
N PRO A 436 -13.18 -0.24 8.24
CA PRO A 436 -14.12 0.18 9.26
C PRO A 436 -15.57 -0.12 8.89
N MET A 437 -16.38 -0.48 9.89
CA MET A 437 -17.83 -0.33 9.78
C MET A 437 -18.14 1.16 9.71
N THR A 438 -18.94 1.55 8.72
CA THR A 438 -19.25 2.95 8.45
C THR A 438 -20.76 3.14 8.35
N VAL A 439 -21.29 4.14 9.05
CA VAL A 439 -22.66 4.61 8.87
C VAL A 439 -22.63 5.97 8.19
N HIS A 440 -23.43 6.12 7.15
CA HIS A 440 -23.77 7.42 6.57
C HIS A 440 -25.19 7.77 6.94
N ARG A 441 -25.43 9.04 7.23
CA ARG A 441 -26.77 9.62 7.28
C ARG A 441 -26.80 10.87 6.43
N ALA A 442 -27.78 10.96 5.53
CA ALA A 442 -28.00 12.16 4.74
C ALA A 442 -29.42 12.70 4.94
N GLU A 443 -29.53 14.02 5.04
CA GLU A 443 -30.76 14.77 4.90
C GLU A 443 -30.62 15.77 3.75
N ILE A 444 -31.34 15.51 2.66
CA ILE A 444 -31.21 16.21 1.39
C ILE A 444 -32.55 16.85 1.06
N GLY A 445 -32.55 18.15 0.78
CA GLY A 445 -33.73 18.85 0.30
C GLY A 445 -33.50 19.40 -1.10
N PHE A 446 -34.52 19.29 -1.96
CA PHE A 446 -34.46 19.69 -3.36
C PHE A 446 -35.83 20.14 -3.89
N ASP A 447 -35.82 20.85 -5.02
CA ASP A 447 -37.04 21.33 -5.68
C ASP A 447 -37.60 20.35 -6.72
N ALA A 448 -38.73 20.68 -7.33
CA ALA A 448 -39.36 19.86 -8.36
C ALA A 448 -38.47 19.63 -9.60
N SER A 449 -37.50 20.52 -9.84
CA SER A 449 -36.51 20.42 -10.92
C SER A 449 -35.21 19.74 -10.49
N GLY A 450 -35.19 19.05 -9.34
CA GLY A 450 -34.00 18.34 -8.86
C GLY A 450 -32.86 19.25 -8.42
N ARG A 451 -33.07 20.56 -8.26
CA ARG A 451 -32.04 21.46 -7.74
C ARG A 451 -31.89 21.23 -6.24
N ILE A 452 -30.69 20.87 -5.80
CA ILE A 452 -30.37 20.63 -4.38
C ILE A 452 -30.32 21.96 -3.62
N ALA A 453 -31.20 22.11 -2.63
CA ALA A 453 -31.27 23.27 -1.74
C ALA A 453 -30.37 23.11 -0.50
N GLY A 454 -30.06 21.87 -0.11
CA GLY A 454 -29.13 21.58 0.97
C GLY A 454 -28.91 20.07 1.14
N TRP A 455 -27.69 19.71 1.52
CA TRP A 455 -27.28 18.34 1.79
C TRP A 455 -26.53 18.29 3.13
N GLN A 456 -27.24 17.93 4.20
CA GLN A 456 -26.62 17.62 5.48
C GLN A 456 -26.17 16.17 5.47
N HIS A 457 -24.90 15.91 5.81
CA HIS A 457 -24.36 14.56 5.84
C HIS A 457 -23.52 14.32 7.10
N ARG A 458 -23.69 13.13 7.68
CA ARG A 458 -22.96 12.67 8.87
C ARG A 458 -22.38 11.29 8.59
N ILE A 459 -21.08 11.11 8.84
CA ILE A 459 -20.39 9.82 8.72
C ILE A 459 -19.95 9.36 10.12
N VAL A 460 -20.26 8.13 10.49
CA VAL A 460 -19.74 7.50 11.71
C VAL A 460 -18.83 6.36 11.29
N SER A 461 -17.53 6.47 11.56
CA SER A 461 -16.52 5.50 11.16
C SER A 461 -15.32 5.57 12.10
N GLN A 462 -14.75 4.43 12.50
CA GLN A 462 -13.45 4.42 13.18
C GLN A 462 -12.40 5.11 12.29
N SER A 463 -11.55 5.93 12.90
CA SER A 463 -10.40 6.49 12.19
C SER A 463 -9.33 5.42 11.98
N ILE A 464 -8.74 5.39 10.80
CA ILE A 464 -7.57 4.55 10.48
C ILE A 464 -6.25 5.32 10.66
N LEU A 465 -6.30 6.65 10.78
CA LEU A 465 -5.14 7.52 10.99
C LEU A 465 -4.88 7.89 12.45
N LYS A 466 -5.93 8.11 13.26
CA LYS A 466 -5.84 8.50 14.68
C LYS A 466 -4.97 7.50 15.47
N GLY A 467 -3.95 8.00 16.15
CA GLY A 467 -2.99 7.24 16.94
C GLY A 467 -1.98 6.42 16.12
N SER A 468 -2.01 6.50 14.78
CA SER A 468 -1.08 5.77 13.91
C SER A 468 0.18 6.61 13.59
N PRO A 469 1.27 5.98 13.13
CA PRO A 469 2.43 6.71 12.57
C PRO A 469 2.09 7.63 11.39
N LEU A 470 0.89 7.53 10.81
CA LEU A 470 0.43 8.33 9.68
C LEU A 470 -0.61 9.39 10.08
N GLU A 471 -0.85 9.63 11.37
CA GLU A 471 -1.84 10.62 11.84
C GLU A 471 -1.65 11.99 11.17
N GLY A 472 -0.40 12.47 11.11
CA GLY A 472 -0.06 13.77 10.51
C GLY A 472 -0.32 13.90 9.00
N PHE A 473 -0.58 12.79 8.29
CA PHE A 473 -0.81 12.81 6.83
C PHE A 473 -2.26 13.09 6.43
N GLY A 474 -3.19 13.14 7.38
CA GLY A 474 -4.60 13.33 7.03
C GLY A 474 -5.58 13.47 8.19
N TYR A 475 -5.12 13.38 9.44
CA TYR A 475 -5.97 13.66 10.59
C TYR A 475 -5.87 15.15 10.97
N GLN A 476 -6.90 15.93 10.62
CA GLN A 476 -6.90 17.37 10.78
C GLN A 476 -8.15 17.84 11.49
N LYS A 477 -7.98 18.67 12.53
CA LYS A 477 -9.09 19.23 13.33
C LYS A 477 -10.07 18.16 13.83
N GLY A 478 -9.57 16.99 14.21
CA GLY A 478 -10.37 15.87 14.71
C GLY A 478 -11.04 15.01 13.62
N VAL A 479 -10.71 15.23 12.34
CA VAL A 479 -11.29 14.51 11.19
C VAL A 479 -10.21 13.71 10.48
N ASP A 480 -10.46 12.42 10.28
CA ASP A 480 -9.68 11.55 9.39
C ASP A 480 -10.07 11.81 7.93
N GLY A 481 -9.18 12.42 7.17
CA GLY A 481 -9.40 12.74 5.75
C GLY A 481 -9.75 11.53 4.90
N THR A 482 -9.26 10.33 5.26
CA THR A 482 -9.56 9.08 4.54
C THR A 482 -10.99 8.60 4.74
N THR A 483 -11.73 9.14 5.71
CA THR A 483 -13.17 8.86 5.89
C THR A 483 -14.04 9.73 4.98
N THR A 484 -13.53 10.90 4.56
CA THR A 484 -14.29 11.89 3.78
C THR A 484 -13.88 11.95 2.31
N GLU A 485 -12.82 11.25 1.91
CA GLU A 485 -12.34 11.23 0.52
C GLU A 485 -13.44 10.78 -0.46
N GLY A 486 -13.43 11.35 -1.66
CA GLY A 486 -14.42 11.08 -2.70
C GLY A 486 -15.84 11.58 -2.40
N MET A 487 -16.14 12.08 -1.19
CA MET A 487 -17.46 12.62 -0.89
C MET A 487 -17.76 13.83 -1.77
N ARG A 488 -18.90 13.81 -2.46
CA ARG A 488 -19.35 14.82 -3.43
C ARG A 488 -18.48 14.97 -4.69
N GLU A 489 -17.19 14.60 -4.68
CA GLU A 489 -16.32 14.78 -5.86
C GLU A 489 -16.81 13.94 -7.06
N PRO A 490 -16.85 14.48 -8.28
CA PRO A 490 -16.50 15.83 -8.72
C PRO A 490 -17.73 16.74 -8.93
N TYR A 491 -18.83 16.52 -8.21
CA TYR A 491 -20.07 17.29 -8.35
C TYR A 491 -20.07 18.59 -7.56
N GLU A 492 -20.87 19.55 -8.02
CA GLU A 492 -21.11 20.81 -7.32
C GLU A 492 -22.55 20.90 -6.78
N PHE A 493 -22.69 20.79 -5.46
CA PHE A 493 -23.94 21.07 -4.73
C PHE A 493 -23.65 21.46 -3.27
N PRO A 494 -24.55 22.19 -2.58
CA PRO A 494 -24.30 22.64 -1.21
C PRO A 494 -24.29 21.46 -0.23
N MET A 495 -23.16 21.22 0.43
CA MET A 495 -23.00 20.15 1.41
C MET A 495 -22.46 20.68 2.74
N ASN A 496 -23.05 20.18 3.82
CA ASN A 496 -22.47 20.24 5.16
C ASN A 496 -22.10 18.82 5.60
N LEU A 497 -20.81 18.54 5.77
CA LEU A 497 -20.31 17.22 6.17
C LEU A 497 -19.71 17.26 7.58
N SER A 498 -20.09 16.32 8.42
CA SER A 498 -19.46 16.10 9.72
C SER A 498 -19.22 14.61 9.97
N VAL A 499 -18.30 14.31 10.88
CA VAL A 499 -17.87 12.93 11.19
C VAL A 499 -17.89 12.64 12.68
N HIS A 500 -18.01 11.36 13.00
CA HIS A 500 -17.71 10.80 14.32
C HIS A 500 -16.68 9.69 14.17
N HIS A 501 -15.67 9.68 15.05
CA HIS A 501 -14.63 8.66 15.12
C HIS A 501 -14.68 7.90 16.45
N PRO A 502 -15.64 6.96 16.62
CA PRO A 502 -15.75 6.15 17.83
C PRO A 502 -14.52 5.25 17.98
N ASP A 503 -14.08 5.06 19.23
CA ASP A 503 -13.03 4.09 19.56
C ASP A 503 -13.68 2.73 19.85
N VAL A 504 -13.37 1.72 19.03
CA VAL A 504 -13.91 0.36 19.14
C VAL A 504 -12.77 -0.63 19.23
N ASN A 505 -12.89 -1.68 20.05
CA ASN A 505 -11.89 -2.74 20.14
C ASN A 505 -11.95 -3.73 18.95
N VAL A 506 -12.02 -3.20 17.72
CA VAL A 506 -11.84 -3.91 16.46
C VAL A 506 -10.76 -3.17 15.69
N PRO A 507 -9.66 -3.83 15.30
CA PRO A 507 -8.61 -3.16 14.55
C PRO A 507 -9.08 -2.86 13.13
N VAL A 508 -8.79 -1.64 12.67
CA VAL A 508 -9.18 -1.18 11.35
C VAL A 508 -7.98 -0.80 10.50
N LEU A 509 -8.14 -0.96 9.19
CA LEU A 509 -7.17 -0.62 8.18
C LEU A 509 -7.89 -0.12 6.93
N TRP A 510 -7.19 0.62 6.09
CA TRP A 510 -7.67 0.87 4.74
C TRP A 510 -7.96 -0.46 4.01
N TRP A 511 -8.97 -0.43 3.16
CA TRP A 511 -9.32 -1.49 2.21
C TRP A 511 -9.41 -0.85 0.83
N ARG A 512 -9.25 -1.61 -0.27
CA ARG A 512 -9.10 -1.05 -1.63
C ARG A 512 -10.13 0.04 -1.92
N SER A 513 -9.68 1.23 -2.34
CA SER A 513 -10.48 2.45 -2.52
C SER A 513 -10.80 3.25 -1.24
N VAL A 514 -10.23 2.84 -0.09
CA VAL A 514 -10.26 3.50 1.22
C VAL A 514 -11.65 4.05 1.56
N GLY A 515 -11.82 5.36 1.75
CA GLY A 515 -13.10 5.98 2.04
C GLY A 515 -14.05 6.03 0.85
N SER A 516 -13.48 6.12 -0.36
CA SER A 516 -14.24 6.14 -1.62
C SER A 516 -15.10 4.88 -1.82
N THR A 517 -14.80 3.78 -1.10
CA THR A 517 -15.63 2.55 -1.06
C THR A 517 -17.05 2.79 -0.55
N HIS A 518 -17.24 3.74 0.36
CA HIS A 518 -18.52 4.01 1.01
C HIS A 518 -19.05 5.41 0.67
N THR A 519 -18.18 6.41 0.52
CA THR A 519 -18.59 7.78 0.13
C THR A 519 -19.09 7.82 -1.32
N GLY A 520 -18.42 7.12 -2.24
CA GLY A 520 -18.83 7.03 -3.64
C GLY A 520 -20.18 6.33 -3.80
N TYR A 521 -20.32 5.13 -3.20
CA TYR A 521 -21.59 4.38 -3.24
C TYR A 521 -22.75 5.19 -2.66
N SER A 522 -22.58 5.79 -1.48
CA SER A 522 -23.64 6.57 -0.84
C SER A 522 -24.02 7.80 -1.66
N THR A 523 -23.04 8.59 -2.14
CA THR A 523 -23.29 9.78 -2.95
C THR A 523 -24.03 9.44 -4.25
N GLU A 524 -23.54 8.46 -5.01
CA GLU A 524 -24.13 8.06 -6.29
C GLU A 524 -25.55 7.51 -6.12
N THR A 525 -25.80 6.72 -5.06
CA THR A 525 -27.14 6.18 -4.78
C THR A 525 -28.12 7.29 -4.40
N PHE A 526 -27.68 8.29 -3.63
CA PHE A 526 -28.51 9.45 -3.31
C PHE A 526 -28.83 10.28 -4.54
N LEU A 527 -27.88 10.46 -5.46
CA LEU A 527 -28.11 11.19 -6.71
C LEU A 527 -29.09 10.45 -7.63
N ASP A 528 -29.01 9.12 -7.74
CA ASP A 528 -30.00 8.33 -8.47
C ASP A 528 -31.41 8.44 -7.88
N ARG A 529 -31.51 8.36 -6.54
CA ARG A 529 -32.80 8.53 -5.86
C ARG A 529 -33.36 9.94 -6.09
N LEU A 530 -32.51 10.96 -6.04
CA LEU A 530 -32.91 12.34 -6.32
C LEU A 530 -33.40 12.50 -7.76
N ALA A 531 -32.68 11.93 -8.74
CA ALA A 531 -33.10 11.92 -10.14
C ALA A 531 -34.47 11.27 -10.32
N ALA A 532 -34.68 10.09 -9.72
CA ALA A 532 -35.97 9.40 -9.78
C ALA A 532 -37.10 10.23 -9.14
N GLU A 533 -36.91 10.77 -7.93
CA GLU A 533 -37.93 11.58 -7.25
C GLU A 533 -38.20 12.92 -7.96
N ALA A 534 -37.23 13.46 -8.70
CA ALA A 534 -37.37 14.65 -9.52
C ALA A 534 -37.89 14.38 -10.95
N GLY A 535 -38.05 13.11 -11.35
CA GLY A 535 -38.43 12.74 -12.72
C GLY A 535 -37.37 13.14 -13.76
N GLN A 536 -36.09 13.08 -13.39
CA GLN A 536 -34.97 13.42 -14.27
C GLN A 536 -34.18 12.20 -14.69
N ASP A 537 -33.62 12.26 -15.89
CA ASP A 537 -32.60 11.32 -16.32
C ASP A 537 -31.34 11.45 -15.43
N PRO A 538 -30.84 10.35 -14.83
CA PRO A 538 -29.71 10.37 -13.91
C PRO A 538 -28.39 10.78 -14.57
N VAL A 539 -28.21 10.53 -15.87
CA VAL A 539 -27.02 10.96 -16.63
C VAL A 539 -27.05 12.48 -16.83
N ALA A 540 -28.18 13.02 -17.29
CA ALA A 540 -28.39 14.44 -17.50
C ALA A 540 -28.25 15.23 -16.19
N MET A 541 -28.77 14.71 -15.08
CA MET A 541 -28.58 15.32 -13.76
C MET A 541 -27.10 15.43 -13.39
N ARG A 542 -26.34 14.32 -13.51
CA ARG A 542 -24.90 14.32 -13.22
C ARG A 542 -24.14 15.27 -14.15
N LEU A 543 -24.45 15.29 -15.45
CA LEU A 543 -23.81 16.22 -16.39
C LEU A 543 -24.01 17.69 -15.99
N LYS A 544 -25.18 18.06 -15.45
CA LYS A 544 -25.40 19.42 -14.89
C LYS A 544 -24.49 19.68 -13.68
N LEU A 545 -24.39 18.71 -12.77
CA LEU A 545 -23.56 18.81 -11.57
C LEU A 545 -22.05 18.81 -11.88
N LEU A 546 -21.64 18.26 -13.03
CA LEU A 546 -20.27 18.22 -13.55
C LEU A 546 -19.87 19.49 -14.31
N GLY A 547 -20.65 20.58 -14.27
CA GLY A 547 -20.49 21.75 -15.16
C GLY A 547 -19.07 22.32 -15.28
N LYS A 548 -18.24 22.25 -14.22
CA LYS A 548 -16.84 22.71 -14.21
C LYS A 548 -15.79 21.62 -14.48
N HIS A 549 -16.24 20.40 -14.78
CA HIS A 549 -15.42 19.21 -14.90
C HIS A 549 -15.56 18.57 -16.30
N PRO A 550 -15.11 19.23 -17.37
CA PRO A 550 -15.33 18.80 -18.76
C PRO A 550 -14.75 17.41 -19.05
N ARG A 551 -13.64 17.03 -18.41
CA ARG A 551 -13.06 15.69 -18.55
C ARG A 551 -13.96 14.60 -17.95
N HIS A 552 -14.53 14.82 -16.77
CA HIS A 552 -15.47 13.88 -16.15
C HIS A 552 -16.77 13.79 -16.96
N ALA A 553 -17.28 14.94 -17.43
CA ALA A 553 -18.46 14.98 -18.28
C ALA A 553 -18.22 14.25 -19.62
N ALA A 554 -17.03 14.36 -20.23
CA ALA A 554 -16.68 13.63 -21.43
C ALA A 554 -16.66 12.11 -21.21
N VAL A 555 -16.12 11.65 -20.07
CA VAL A 555 -16.14 10.22 -19.70
C VAL A 555 -17.56 9.72 -19.51
N LEU A 556 -18.40 10.48 -18.79
CA LEU A 556 -19.80 10.10 -18.57
C LEU A 556 -20.60 10.02 -19.87
N ARG A 557 -20.45 11.00 -20.77
CA ARG A 557 -21.07 10.96 -22.11
C ARG A 557 -20.63 9.75 -22.90
N LEU A 558 -19.31 9.52 -22.99
CA LEU A 558 -18.78 8.38 -23.72
C LEU A 558 -19.31 7.04 -23.16
N ALA A 559 -19.40 6.91 -21.83
CA ALA A 559 -19.95 5.72 -21.20
C ALA A 559 -21.43 5.52 -21.56
N ALA A 560 -22.24 6.58 -21.49
CA ALA A 560 -23.65 6.55 -21.87
C ALA A 560 -23.83 6.19 -23.36
N ASP A 561 -23.07 6.82 -24.24
CA ASP A 561 -23.10 6.57 -25.69
C ASP A 561 -22.74 5.11 -26.02
N LYS A 562 -21.70 4.57 -25.38
CA LYS A 562 -21.26 3.18 -25.59
C LYS A 562 -22.21 2.15 -24.97
N ALA A 563 -22.95 2.53 -23.93
CA ALA A 563 -23.97 1.68 -23.32
C ALA A 563 -25.31 1.73 -24.06
N GLY A 564 -25.51 2.68 -24.99
CA GLY A 564 -26.80 2.91 -25.65
C GLY A 564 -27.86 3.47 -24.70
N TRP A 565 -27.45 4.29 -23.72
CA TRP A 565 -28.36 4.91 -22.76
C TRP A 565 -29.16 6.04 -23.40
N GLY A 566 -30.50 6.00 -23.29
CA GLY A 566 -31.41 7.03 -23.81
C GLY A 566 -32.80 6.50 -24.12
#